data_AF-A0A7Y0XY84-F1
#
_entry.id   AF-A0A7Y0XY84-F1
#
_cell.length_a   1.000
_cell.length_b   1.000
_cell.length_c   1.000
_cell.angle_alpha   90.00
_cell.angle_beta   90.00
_cell.angle_gamma   90.00
#
_symmetry.space_group_name_H-M   'P 1'
#
loop_
_entity.id
_entity.type
_entity.pdbx_description
1 polymer ?
#
loop_
_entity_poly.entity_id
_entity_poly.type
_entity_poly.pdbx_seq_one_letter_code
_entity_poly.pdbx_strand_id
1 'polypeptide(L)'
;MQLTKVTCRYSEVEDRICMSAMLKEGEPVVFWLTQRLSFMLVRALTGYVERSVSRSALVDMGLLLSCQQRDAEWKHEASEPVRYRAGSLRILPERVDISCSPESAALLFPLGDDEVAELQMSMQELRQWLAIVYRQFKHAGWPMGVWPEWFAQAEPGRN
;
A
#
# COMPACT_ATOMS: atom_id res chain seq x y z
N MET A 1 14.91 3.42 10.18
CA MET A 1 15.49 3.28 8.82
C MET A 1 14.48 3.72 7.77
N GLN A 2 14.88 4.28 6.61
CA GLN A 2 13.94 4.75 5.57
C GLN A 2 13.83 3.78 4.38
N LEU A 3 12.61 3.51 3.94
CA LEU A 3 12.28 2.72 2.74
C LEU A 3 12.01 3.66 1.55
N THR A 4 12.63 3.37 0.40
CA THR A 4 12.56 4.25 -0.78
C THR A 4 11.75 3.67 -1.93
N LYS A 5 11.75 2.35 -2.11
CA LYS A 5 11.03 1.66 -3.19
C LYS A 5 10.37 0.42 -2.65
N VAL A 6 9.12 0.19 -3.04
CA VAL A 6 8.32 -0.95 -2.56
C VAL A 6 7.68 -1.69 -3.73
N THR A 7 7.63 -3.01 -3.64
CA THR A 7 6.95 -3.88 -4.59
C THR A 7 6.13 -4.90 -3.81
N CYS A 8 4.82 -4.96 -4.06
CA CYS A 8 3.93 -5.94 -3.43
C CYS A 8 3.54 -7.02 -4.44
N ARG A 9 3.64 -8.29 -4.04
CA ARG A 9 3.17 -9.45 -4.81
C ARG A 9 2.51 -10.47 -3.89
N TYR A 10 1.36 -10.98 -4.31
CA TYR A 10 0.74 -12.11 -3.65
C TYR A 10 1.53 -13.41 -3.93
N SER A 11 1.69 -14.24 -2.91
CA SER A 11 2.30 -15.57 -2.99
C SER A 11 1.23 -16.62 -2.76
N GLU A 12 0.93 -17.42 -3.77
CA GLU A 12 -0.03 -18.54 -3.67
C GLU A 12 0.46 -19.65 -2.71
N VAL A 13 1.78 -19.86 -2.64
CA VAL A 13 2.36 -20.91 -1.80
C VAL A 13 2.23 -20.58 -0.31
N GLU A 14 2.37 -19.30 0.04
CA GLU A 14 2.36 -18.82 1.43
C GLU A 14 1.00 -18.24 1.84
N ASP A 15 0.08 -18.03 0.88
CA ASP A 15 -1.22 -17.34 1.01
C ASP A 15 -1.09 -15.96 1.68
N ARG A 16 -0.09 -15.18 1.23
CA ARG A 16 0.28 -13.88 1.83
C ARG A 16 0.79 -12.90 0.80
N ILE A 17 0.68 -11.61 1.10
CA ILE A 17 1.28 -10.56 0.28
C ILE A 17 2.72 -10.36 0.73
N CYS A 18 3.65 -10.61 -0.19
CA CYS A 18 5.06 -10.28 -0.06
C CYS A 18 5.28 -8.82 -0.46
N MET A 19 5.77 -8.00 0.47
CA MET A 19 6.18 -6.63 0.23
C MET A 19 7.71 -6.55 0.28
N SER A 20 8.35 -6.49 -0.89
CA SER A 20 9.79 -6.26 -1.01
C SER A 20 10.07 -4.76 -1.01
N ALA A 21 10.95 -4.30 -0.13
CA ALA A 21 11.27 -2.89 0.02
C ALA A 21 12.79 -2.64 0.00
N MET A 22 13.20 -1.54 -0.61
CA MET A 22 14.60 -1.10 -0.64
C MET A 22 14.86 -0.14 0.52
N LEU A 23 15.85 -0.45 1.36
CA LEU A 23 16.35 0.47 2.38
C LEU A 23 17.28 1.50 1.74
N LYS A 24 17.22 2.76 2.20
CA LYS A 24 18.06 3.85 1.70
C LYS A 24 19.57 3.57 1.80
N GLU A 25 19.98 2.79 2.80
CA GLU A 25 21.39 2.52 3.12
C GLU A 25 21.66 1.02 3.32
N GLY A 26 21.02 0.15 2.54
CA GLY A 26 21.22 -1.29 2.75
C GLY A 26 20.61 -2.23 1.72
N GLU A 27 20.58 -3.50 2.09
CA GLU A 27 20.00 -4.58 1.29
C GLU A 27 18.46 -4.51 1.30
N PRO A 28 17.79 -5.04 0.26
CA PRO A 28 16.35 -5.11 0.23
C PRO A 28 15.82 -6.03 1.35
N VAL A 29 14.76 -5.58 2.02
CA VAL A 29 14.04 -6.30 3.07
C VAL A 29 12.71 -6.78 2.52
N VAL A 30 12.27 -7.96 2.95
CA VAL A 30 10.99 -8.54 2.58
C VAL A 30 10.08 -8.59 3.80
N PHE A 31 8.92 -7.95 3.70
CA PHE A 31 7.86 -8.00 4.70
C PHE A 31 6.73 -8.90 4.20
N TRP A 32 6.37 -9.89 5.00
CA TRP A 32 5.20 -10.72 4.75
C TRP A 32 3.98 -10.12 5.41
N LEU A 33 3.06 -9.60 4.60
CA LEU A 33 1.79 -9.08 5.07
C LEU A 33 0.78 -10.23 5.08
N THR A 34 0.37 -10.61 6.28
CA THR A 34 -0.74 -11.56 6.45
C THR A 34 -2.03 -10.96 5.94
N GLN A 35 -2.98 -11.81 5.54
CA GLN A 35 -4.32 -11.39 5.17
C GLN A 35 -4.92 -10.43 6.20
N ARG A 36 -4.95 -10.83 7.48
CA ARG A 36 -5.46 -9.99 8.59
C ARG A 36 -4.81 -8.61 8.63
N LEU A 37 -3.48 -8.54 8.54
CA LEU A 37 -2.75 -7.28 8.58
C LEU A 37 -3.09 -6.42 7.36
N SER A 38 -3.12 -7.01 6.18
CA SER A 38 -3.49 -6.30 4.95
C SER A 38 -4.91 -5.75 5.02
N PHE A 39 -5.89 -6.51 5.54
CA PHE A 39 -7.25 -6.00 5.75
C PHE A 39 -7.28 -4.78 6.68
N MET A 40 -6.53 -4.80 7.78
CA MET A 40 -6.46 -3.67 8.70
C MET A 40 -5.83 -2.43 8.04
N LEU A 41 -4.72 -2.61 7.30
CA LEU A 41 -4.05 -1.53 6.59
C LEU A 41 -4.97 -0.88 5.57
N VAL A 42 -5.67 -1.67 4.75
CA VAL A 42 -6.61 -1.17 3.74
C VAL A 42 -7.71 -0.34 4.40
N ARG A 43 -8.34 -0.84 5.47
CA ARG A 43 -9.40 -0.10 6.18
C ARG A 43 -8.93 1.24 6.73
N ALA A 44 -7.75 1.25 7.35
CA ALA A 44 -7.22 2.45 7.98
C ALA A 44 -6.85 3.51 6.92
N LEU A 45 -6.18 3.09 5.85
CA LEU A 45 -5.65 3.99 4.82
C LEU A 45 -6.75 4.50 3.89
N THR A 46 -7.71 3.66 3.49
CA THR A 46 -8.86 4.12 2.68
C THR A 46 -9.72 5.14 3.43
N GLY A 47 -10.01 4.88 4.72
CA GLY A 47 -10.71 5.86 5.56
C GLY A 47 -9.91 7.15 5.77
N TYR A 48 -8.58 7.09 5.70
CA TYR A 48 -7.74 8.28 5.74
C TYR A 48 -7.88 9.12 4.46
N VAL A 49 -7.81 8.45 3.31
CA VAL A 49 -7.98 9.07 1.97
C VAL A 49 -9.36 9.72 1.80
N GLU A 50 -10.42 9.13 2.36
CA GLU A 50 -11.75 9.74 2.36
C GLU A 50 -11.80 11.03 3.20
N ARG A 51 -11.16 11.02 4.38
CA ARG A 51 -11.12 12.18 5.28
C ARG A 51 -10.28 13.33 4.73
N SER A 52 -9.23 13.06 3.96
CA SER A 52 -8.38 14.11 3.38
C SER A 52 -9.12 14.96 2.34
N VAL A 53 -10.13 14.39 1.67
CA VAL A 53 -10.93 15.09 0.66
C VAL A 53 -12.15 15.79 1.27
N SER A 54 -12.68 15.27 2.39
CA SER A 54 -13.92 15.74 3.03
C SER A 54 -13.85 17.19 3.55
N ARG A 55 -12.69 17.85 3.53
CA ARG A 55 -12.52 19.24 3.95
C ARG A 55 -12.71 20.28 2.84
N SER A 56 -12.84 19.89 1.57
CA SER A 56 -12.65 20.83 0.45
C SER A 56 -13.83 21.02 -0.54
N ALA A 57 -14.84 20.14 -0.65
CA ALA A 57 -15.76 20.24 -1.78
C ALA A 57 -17.24 19.90 -1.49
N LEU A 58 -18.13 20.77 -2.00
CA LEU A 58 -19.57 20.56 -2.25
C LEU A 58 -19.84 19.67 -3.49
N VAL A 59 -18.81 18.98 -3.99
CA VAL A 59 -18.84 18.12 -5.18
C VAL A 59 -19.09 16.67 -4.74
N ASP A 60 -19.66 15.84 -5.62
CA ASP A 60 -19.75 14.40 -5.40
C ASP A 60 -18.37 13.83 -5.05
N MET A 61 -18.20 13.51 -3.76
CA MET A 61 -16.98 13.02 -3.15
C MET A 61 -16.48 11.75 -3.81
N GLY A 62 -17.40 10.86 -4.20
CA GLY A 62 -17.05 9.60 -4.86
C GLY A 62 -16.43 9.84 -6.22
N LEU A 63 -17.02 10.75 -7.01
CA LEU A 63 -16.49 11.12 -8.32
C LEU A 63 -15.08 11.74 -8.19
N LEU A 64 -14.90 12.69 -7.26
CA LEU A 64 -13.62 13.36 -7.08
C LEU A 64 -12.51 12.40 -6.62
N LEU A 65 -12.82 11.50 -5.69
CA LEU A 65 -11.88 10.45 -5.25
C LEU A 65 -11.50 9.51 -6.40
N SER A 66 -12.46 9.15 -7.25
CA SER A 66 -12.21 8.26 -8.38
C SER A 66 -11.30 8.88 -9.44
N CYS A 67 -11.48 10.18 -9.75
CA CYS A 67 -10.60 10.92 -10.66
C CYS A 67 -9.16 10.99 -10.12
N GLN A 68 -8.99 11.37 -8.84
CA GLN A 68 -7.65 11.47 -8.22
C GLN A 68 -6.91 10.12 -8.22
N GLN A 69 -7.64 9.03 -8.01
CA GLN A 69 -7.10 7.68 -8.05
C GLN A 69 -6.61 7.31 -9.46
N ARG A 70 -7.42 7.57 -10.50
CA ARG A 70 -7.01 7.35 -11.90
C ARG A 70 -5.80 8.17 -12.31
N ASP A 71 -5.74 9.44 -11.90
CA ASP A 71 -4.58 10.31 -12.17
C ASP A 71 -3.31 9.76 -11.52
N ALA A 72 -3.40 9.20 -10.32
CA ALA A 72 -2.27 8.60 -9.62
C ALA A 72 -1.77 7.34 -10.35
N GLU A 73 -2.68 6.47 -10.82
CA GLU A 73 -2.35 5.30 -11.62
C GLU A 73 -1.70 5.69 -12.95
N TRP A 74 -2.20 6.73 -13.62
CA TRP A 74 -1.63 7.20 -14.89
C TRP A 74 -0.20 7.72 -14.73
N LYS A 75 0.10 8.39 -13.61
CA LYS A 75 1.45 8.88 -13.31
C LYS A 75 2.38 7.78 -12.79
N HIS A 76 1.94 6.53 -12.74
CA HIS A 76 2.80 5.43 -12.33
C HIS A 76 3.79 5.07 -13.44
N GLU A 77 5.04 5.48 -13.29
CA GLU A 77 6.14 4.94 -14.09
C GLU A 77 6.43 3.49 -13.66
N ALA A 78 6.33 2.57 -14.61
CA ALA A 78 6.63 1.16 -14.39
C ALA A 78 8.09 0.98 -13.98
N SER A 79 8.33 0.80 -12.69
CA SER A 79 9.67 0.58 -12.16
C SER A 79 9.97 -0.92 -12.04
N GLU A 80 11.22 -1.31 -12.25
CA GLU A 80 11.60 -2.73 -12.15
C GLU A 80 11.25 -3.29 -10.75
N PRO A 81 10.55 -4.45 -10.65
CA PRO A 81 10.18 -5.05 -9.38
C PRO A 81 11.43 -5.28 -8.51
N VAL A 82 11.38 -4.92 -7.23
CA VAL A 82 12.48 -5.22 -6.30
C VAL A 82 12.64 -6.75 -6.21
N ARG A 83 13.77 -7.27 -6.72
CA ARG A 83 14.10 -8.70 -6.67
C ARG A 83 14.89 -8.96 -5.39
N TYR A 84 14.34 -9.76 -4.47
CA TYR A 84 15.05 -10.19 -3.27
C TYR A 84 15.96 -11.40 -3.56
N ARG A 85 17.04 -11.55 -2.79
CA ARG A 85 17.97 -12.70 -2.88
C ARG A 85 17.70 -13.70 -1.75
N ALA A 86 18.25 -14.91 -1.87
CA ALA A 86 18.06 -15.98 -0.89
C ALA A 86 18.53 -15.64 0.55
N GLY A 87 19.31 -14.57 0.74
CA GLY A 87 19.75 -14.06 2.05
C GLY A 87 19.11 -12.74 2.50
N SER A 88 18.10 -12.21 1.78
CA SER A 88 17.39 -11.00 2.21
C SER A 88 16.65 -11.25 3.52
N LEU A 89 16.67 -10.26 4.43
CA LEU A 89 15.92 -10.31 5.69
C LEU A 89 14.42 -10.47 5.39
N ARG A 90 13.80 -11.50 5.98
CA ARG A 90 12.38 -11.82 5.84
C ARG A 90 11.69 -11.62 7.17
N ILE A 91 10.75 -10.69 7.21
CA ILE A 91 10.11 -10.25 8.44
C ILE A 91 8.62 -10.47 8.31
N LEU A 92 8.02 -11.05 9.34
CA LEU A 92 6.58 -11.21 9.47
C LEU A 92 6.08 -10.20 10.50
N PRO A 93 5.81 -8.94 10.13
CA PRO A 93 5.37 -7.94 11.08
C PRO A 93 4.03 -8.34 11.70
N GLU A 94 3.96 -8.38 13.03
CA GLU A 94 2.71 -8.63 13.76
C GLU A 94 1.81 -7.38 13.81
N ARG A 95 2.45 -6.21 13.72
CA ARG A 95 1.86 -4.88 13.77
C ARG A 95 2.57 -3.98 12.77
N VAL A 96 1.80 -3.08 12.16
CA VAL A 96 2.30 -1.96 11.36
C VAL A 96 1.63 -0.71 11.92
N ASP A 97 2.44 0.25 12.35
CA ASP A 97 1.93 1.53 12.82
C ASP A 97 1.75 2.47 11.64
N ILE A 98 0.67 3.25 11.68
CA ILE A 98 0.29 4.16 10.60
C ILE A 98 0.33 5.56 11.18
N SER A 99 1.14 6.43 10.59
CA SER A 99 1.12 7.86 10.86
C SER A 99 0.62 8.59 9.62
N CYS A 100 -0.39 9.43 9.78
CA CYS A 100 -1.00 10.14 8.67
C CYS A 100 -1.02 11.64 8.93
N SER A 101 -0.56 12.43 7.95
CA SER A 101 -0.59 13.89 7.91
C SER A 101 -1.34 14.36 6.67
N PRO A 102 -1.93 15.58 6.64
CA PRO A 102 -2.81 16.02 5.55
C PRO A 102 -2.24 15.82 4.13
N GLU A 103 -0.91 15.81 3.98
CA GLU A 103 -0.22 15.71 2.70
C GLU A 103 0.52 14.37 2.49
N SER A 104 0.72 13.59 3.56
CA SER A 104 1.54 12.36 3.52
C SER A 104 1.06 11.27 4.48
N ALA A 105 1.42 10.03 4.20
CA ALA A 105 1.27 8.90 5.10
C ALA A 105 2.62 8.20 5.29
N ALA A 106 2.85 7.70 6.49
CA ALA A 106 4.00 6.91 6.84
C ALA A 106 3.55 5.56 7.44
N LEU A 107 4.12 4.47 6.93
CA LEU A 107 3.95 3.14 7.47
C LEU A 107 5.23 2.73 8.21
N LEU A 108 5.08 2.33 9.47
CA LEU A 108 6.17 1.93 10.34
C LEU A 108 6.13 0.42 10.54
N PHE A 109 7.17 -0.25 10.06
CA PHE A 109 7.34 -1.70 10.13
C PHE A 109 8.42 -2.05 11.16
N PRO A 110 8.09 -2.79 12.22
CA PRO A 110 9.09 -3.26 13.17
C PRO A 110 10.03 -4.28 12.51
N LEU A 111 11.34 -4.10 12.69
CA LEU A 111 12.39 -4.97 12.14
C LEU A 111 12.91 -6.01 13.16
N GLY A 112 12.67 -5.78 14.46
CA GLY A 112 13.30 -6.50 15.58
C GLY A 112 14.26 -5.59 16.36
N ASP A 113 14.55 -5.90 17.62
CA ASP A 113 15.47 -5.14 18.49
C ASP A 113 15.26 -3.60 18.50
N ASP A 114 14.01 -3.17 18.68
CA ASP A 114 13.58 -1.75 18.65
C ASP A 114 13.84 -0.99 17.34
N GLU A 115 14.35 -1.65 16.30
CA GLU A 115 14.50 -1.05 14.99
C GLU A 115 13.18 -1.00 14.22
N VAL A 116 12.93 0.14 13.57
CA VAL A 116 11.71 0.37 12.78
C VAL A 116 12.09 0.89 11.40
N ALA A 117 11.54 0.26 10.36
CA ALA A 117 11.57 0.73 8.99
C ALA A 117 10.35 1.62 8.71
N GLU A 118 10.59 2.83 8.21
CA GLU A 118 9.57 3.79 7.86
C GLU A 118 9.46 3.90 6.33
N LEU A 119 8.27 3.68 5.80
CA LEU A 119 7.90 3.99 4.44
C LEU A 119 7.08 5.28 4.43
N GLN A 120 7.71 6.39 4.09
CA GLN A 120 7.04 7.67 3.92
C GLN A 120 6.56 7.83 2.48
N MET A 121 5.32 8.28 2.32
CA MET A 121 4.63 8.38 1.05
C MET A 121 3.82 9.69 1.00
N SER A 122 3.85 10.37 -0.14
CA SER A 122 2.86 11.42 -0.44
C SER A 122 1.46 10.81 -0.57
N MET A 123 0.43 11.65 -0.50
CA MET A 123 -0.95 11.21 -0.73
C MET A 123 -1.14 10.54 -2.11
N GLN A 124 -0.40 10.99 -3.13
CA GLN A 124 -0.44 10.39 -4.45
C GLN A 124 0.20 8.98 -4.46
N GLU A 125 1.38 8.83 -3.86
CA GLU A 125 2.04 7.53 -3.77
C GLU A 125 1.22 6.55 -2.92
N LEU A 126 0.57 7.02 -1.85
CA LEU A 126 -0.35 6.21 -1.04
C LEU A 126 -1.48 5.61 -1.90
N ARG A 127 -2.10 6.41 -2.75
CA ARG A 127 -3.12 5.96 -3.71
C ARG A 127 -2.57 4.92 -4.69
N GLN A 128 -1.35 5.12 -5.20
CA GLN A 128 -0.69 4.14 -6.07
C GLN A 128 -0.41 2.83 -5.35
N TRP A 129 0.05 2.88 -4.10
CA TRP A 129 0.30 1.68 -3.30
C TRP A 129 -0.99 0.93 -2.99
N LEU A 130 -2.06 1.64 -2.63
CA LEU A 130 -3.39 1.05 -2.46
C LEU A 130 -3.86 0.37 -3.75
N ALA A 131 -3.59 0.93 -4.94
CA ALA A 131 -3.91 0.31 -6.22
C ALA A 131 -3.16 -1.02 -6.43
N ILE A 132 -1.86 -1.04 -6.11
CA ILE A 132 -1.05 -2.25 -6.16
C ILE A 132 -1.62 -3.32 -5.22
N VAL A 133 -1.91 -2.95 -3.97
CA VAL A 133 -2.47 -3.87 -2.96
C VAL A 133 -3.85 -4.37 -3.38
N TYR A 134 -4.71 -3.51 -3.91
CA TYR A 134 -6.03 -3.87 -4.44
C TYR A 134 -5.92 -4.96 -5.52
N ARG A 135 -4.98 -4.82 -6.46
CA ARG A 135 -4.72 -5.85 -7.47
C ARG A 135 -4.24 -7.16 -6.86
N GLN A 136 -3.41 -7.12 -5.81
CA GLN A 136 -3.01 -8.33 -5.10
C GLN A 136 -4.18 -8.99 -4.35
N PHE A 137 -5.10 -8.21 -3.76
CA PHE A 137 -6.32 -8.74 -3.14
C PHE A 137 -7.21 -9.46 -4.16
N LYS A 138 -7.41 -8.85 -5.34
CA LYS A 138 -8.14 -9.48 -6.44
C LYS A 138 -7.49 -10.80 -6.87
N HIS A 139 -6.16 -10.80 -7.06
CA HIS A 139 -5.42 -11.99 -7.44
C HIS A 139 -5.47 -13.09 -6.37
N ALA A 140 -5.47 -12.71 -5.08
CA ALA A 140 -5.57 -13.64 -3.96
C ALA A 140 -6.98 -14.22 -3.76
N GLY A 141 -8.00 -13.70 -4.46
CA GLY A 141 -9.40 -14.09 -4.24
C GLY A 141 -9.93 -13.69 -2.86
N TRP A 142 -9.29 -12.71 -2.21
CA TRP A 142 -9.69 -12.27 -0.87
C TRP A 142 -10.99 -11.44 -0.91
N PRO A 143 -11.77 -11.40 0.19
CA PRO A 143 -12.98 -10.59 0.26
C PRO A 143 -12.75 -9.11 -0.08
N MET A 144 -13.41 -8.64 -1.14
CA MET A 144 -13.25 -7.26 -1.64
C MET A 144 -14.12 -6.24 -0.90
N GLY A 145 -15.05 -6.67 -0.03
CA GLY A 145 -15.97 -5.79 0.70
C GLY A 145 -15.30 -4.83 1.71
N VAL A 146 -13.98 -4.95 1.91
CA VAL A 146 -13.19 -4.00 2.69
C VAL A 146 -12.86 -2.72 1.91
N TRP A 147 -12.93 -2.76 0.58
CA TRP A 147 -12.60 -1.64 -0.28
C TRP A 147 -13.83 -0.76 -0.48
N PRO A 148 -13.71 0.56 -0.37
CA PRO A 148 -14.83 1.46 -0.58
C PRO A 148 -15.19 1.52 -2.07
N GLU A 149 -16.45 1.85 -2.35
CA GLU A 149 -17.01 1.78 -3.69
C GLU A 149 -16.28 2.71 -4.69
N TRP A 150 -15.92 3.91 -4.26
CA TRP A 150 -15.17 4.88 -5.09
C TRP A 150 -13.81 4.34 -5.55
N PHE A 151 -13.19 3.43 -4.79
CA PHE A 151 -11.93 2.80 -5.19
C PHE A 151 -12.16 1.74 -6.27
N ALA A 152 -13.24 0.96 -6.13
CA ALA A 152 -13.62 -0.06 -7.12
C ALA A 152 -14.07 0.57 -8.46
N GLN A 153 -14.69 1.74 -8.42
CA GLN A 153 -15.10 2.50 -9.61
C GLN A 153 -13.92 3.19 -10.32
N ALA A 154 -12.85 3.53 -9.57
CA ALA A 154 -11.70 4.22 -10.10
C ALA A 154 -10.80 3.34 -10.96
N GLU A 155 -10.58 2.09 -10.56
CA GLU A 155 -9.73 1.16 -11.30
C GLU A 155 -10.38 0.84 -12.66
N PRO A 156 -9.74 1.21 -13.79
CA PRO A 156 -10.18 0.73 -15.08
C PRO A 156 -10.00 -0.78 -15.06
N GLY A 157 -11.08 -1.53 -15.27
CA GLY A 157 -10.98 -2.92 -15.71
C GLY A 157 -9.99 -2.93 -16.86
N ARG A 158 -8.82 -3.53 -16.62
CA ARG A 158 -7.79 -3.70 -17.63
C ARG A 158 -8.37 -4.71 -18.64
N ASN A 159 -9.04 -4.18 -19.67
CA ASN A 159 -9.42 -4.92 -20.87
C ASN A 159 -8.16 -5.54 -21.49
#